data_AF-A0A0Q4UZN3-F1
#
_entry.id   AF-A0A0Q4UZN3-F1
#
_cell.length_a   1.000
_cell.length_b   1.000
_cell.length_c   1.000
_cell.angle_alpha   90.00
_cell.angle_beta   90.00
_cell.angle_gamma   90.00
#
_symmetry.space_group_name_H-M   'P 1'
#
loop_
_entity.id
_entity.type
_entity.pdbx_description
1 polymer ?
#
loop_
_entity_poly.entity_id
_entity_poly.type
_entity_poly.pdbx_seq_one_letter_code
_entity_poly.pdbx_strand_id
1 'polypeptide(L)'
;MAHWKDDVDPALFEASYRPGDRIVVLEEITASDGKNGRLILEKGRQFEVGMRGGFLFCKLGGNRYNEAVILPEDFRKVQIVSQMSVVQT
;
A
#
# COMPACT_ATOMS: atom_id res chain seq x y z
N MET A 1 24.90 4.58 1.79
CA MET A 1 23.44 4.84 1.80
C MET A 1 22.81 3.69 1.07
N ALA A 2 22.05 2.82 1.75
CA ALA A 2 21.31 1.76 1.08
C ALA A 2 20.33 2.43 0.11
N HIS A 3 20.45 2.15 -1.19
CA HIS A 3 19.47 2.65 -2.12
C HIS A 3 18.20 1.87 -1.85
N TRP A 4 17.13 2.56 -1.45
CA TRP A 4 15.81 1.96 -1.18
C TRP A 4 15.26 1.12 -2.35
N LYS A 5 15.86 1.22 -3.55
CA LYS A 5 15.59 0.39 -4.72
C LYS A 5 16.18 -1.01 -4.64
N ASP A 6 17.21 -1.24 -3.84
CA ASP A 6 17.94 -2.53 -3.80
C ASP A 6 17.14 -3.61 -3.04
N ASP A 7 16.28 -3.19 -2.10
CA ASP A 7 15.45 -4.09 -1.28
C ASP A 7 14.00 -4.23 -1.78
N VAL A 8 13.64 -3.50 -2.86
CA VAL A 8 12.29 -3.49 -3.42
C VAL A 8 12.32 -4.21 -4.75
N ASP A 9 11.57 -5.31 -4.83
CA ASP A 9 11.44 -6.10 -6.06
C ASP A 9 11.05 -5.17 -7.23
N PRO A 10 11.84 -5.08 -8.32
CA PRO A 10 11.50 -4.30 -9.49
C PRO A 10 10.11 -4.64 -10.05
N ALA A 11 9.67 -5.90 -9.88
CA ALA A 11 8.33 -6.33 -10.27
C ALA A 11 7.23 -5.60 -9.48
N LEU A 12 7.48 -5.09 -8.26
CA LEU A 12 6.51 -4.27 -7.51
C LEU A 12 6.37 -2.85 -8.09
N PHE A 13 7.41 -2.32 -8.74
CA PHE A 13 7.31 -1.05 -9.47
C PHE A 13 6.62 -1.23 -10.82
N GLU A 14 6.85 -2.36 -11.47
CA GLU A 14 6.18 -2.72 -12.72
C GLU A 14 4.75 -3.22 -12.50
N ALA A 15 4.45 -3.72 -11.28
CA ALA A 15 3.11 -4.05 -10.84
C ALA A 15 2.26 -2.78 -10.87
N SER A 16 1.49 -2.66 -11.94
CA SER A 16 0.51 -1.61 -12.09
C SER A 16 -0.61 -1.84 -11.08
N TYR A 17 -0.42 -1.36 -9.84
CA TYR A 17 -1.49 -1.28 -8.84
C TYR A 17 -2.62 -0.45 -9.47
N ARG A 18 -3.71 -1.12 -9.81
CA ARG A 18 -4.84 -0.47 -10.46
C ARG A 18 -5.62 0.30 -9.40
N PRO A 19 -6.19 1.46 -9.74
CA PRO A 19 -7.17 2.11 -8.86
C PRO A 19 -8.26 1.10 -8.48
N GLY A 20 -8.38 0.79 -7.19
CA GLY A 20 -9.34 -0.19 -6.67
C GLY A 20 -8.72 -1.50 -6.18
N ASP A 21 -7.42 -1.72 -6.40
CA ASP A 21 -6.71 -2.83 -5.77
C ASP A 21 -6.72 -2.67 -4.25
N ARG A 22 -6.77 -3.80 -3.55
CA ARG A 22 -6.69 -3.83 -2.09
C ARG A 22 -5.40 -4.45 -1.64
N ILE A 23 -4.86 -3.97 -0.55
CA ILE A 23 -3.80 -4.64 0.19
C ILE A 23 -4.31 -5.09 1.55
N VAL A 24 -3.65 -6.08 2.12
CA VAL A 24 -3.69 -6.38 3.54
C VAL A 24 -2.33 -6.07 4.16
N VAL A 25 -2.34 -5.47 5.35
CA VAL A 25 -1.14 -5.17 6.12
C VAL A 25 -0.71 -6.43 6.88
N LEU A 26 0.49 -6.91 6.64
CA LEU A 26 1.06 -8.13 7.26
C LEU A 26 1.75 -7.84 8.60
N GLU A 27 2.30 -6.63 8.74
CA GLU A 27 3.00 -6.13 9.92
C GLU A 27 2.69 -4.65 10.11
N GLU A 28 2.83 -4.13 11.33
CA GLU A 28 2.60 -2.71 11.59
C GLU A 28 3.50 -1.81 10.73
N ILE A 29 2.90 -0.78 10.12
CA ILE A 29 3.60 0.19 9.27
C ILE A 29 3.38 1.59 9.84
N THR A 30 4.48 2.31 10.07
CA THR A 30 4.42 3.76 10.34
C THR A 30 4.35 4.50 9.02
N ALA A 31 3.13 4.81 8.57
CA ALA A 31 2.87 5.54 7.35
C ALA A 31 2.80 7.05 7.59
N SER A 32 2.95 7.83 6.51
CA SER A 32 2.70 9.28 6.56
C SER A 32 1.30 9.60 6.04
N ASP A 33 0.56 10.50 6.68
CA ASP A 33 -0.76 10.96 6.22
C ASP A 33 -0.72 11.97 5.05
N GLY A 34 0.46 12.17 4.44
CA GLY A 34 0.68 13.15 3.37
C GLY A 34 0.71 14.62 3.81
N LYS A 35 0.41 14.92 5.09
CA LYS A 35 0.45 16.26 5.69
C LYS A 35 1.54 16.41 6.76
N ASN A 36 2.55 15.52 6.73
CA ASN A 36 3.60 15.36 7.74
C ASN A 36 3.14 14.79 9.10
N GLY A 37 1.91 14.28 9.18
CA GLY A 37 1.47 13.44 10.30
C GLY A 37 1.98 12.01 10.15
N ARG A 38 2.29 11.39 11.30
CA ARG A 38 2.59 9.95 11.39
C ARG A 38 1.33 9.20 11.78
N LEU A 39 1.08 8.11 11.08
CA LEU A 39 -0.05 7.21 11.27
C LEU A 39 0.47 5.79 11.39
N ILE A 40 -0.21 4.97 12.18
CA ILE A 40 0.05 3.54 12.27
C ILE A 40 -1.01 2.79 11.44
N LEU A 41 -0.54 2.00 10.46
CA LEU A 41 -1.37 1.02 9.77
C LEU A 41 -1.23 -0.32 10.51
N GLU A 42 -2.33 -0.75 11.12
CA GLU A 42 -2.35 -1.95 11.95
C GLU A 42 -2.34 -3.24 11.10
N LYS A 43 -1.64 -4.25 11.62
CA LYS A 43 -1.63 -5.60 11.05
C LYS A 43 -3.05 -6.15 10.87
N GLY A 44 -3.29 -6.80 9.74
CA GLY A 44 -4.56 -7.42 9.36
C GLY A 44 -5.56 -6.46 8.74
N ARG A 45 -5.34 -5.14 8.80
CA ARG A 45 -6.21 -4.17 8.14
C ARG A 45 -6.03 -4.20 6.63
N GLN A 46 -7.13 -3.94 5.94
CA GLN A 46 -7.16 -3.83 4.49
C GLN A 46 -7.39 -2.39 4.06
N PHE A 47 -6.72 -2.00 2.98
CA PHE A 47 -6.84 -0.66 2.40
C PHE A 47 -6.98 -0.77 0.89
N GLU A 48 -7.82 0.08 0.31
CA GLU A 48 -7.78 0.34 -1.12
C GLU A 48 -6.53 1.18 -1.41
N VAL A 49 -5.78 0.81 -2.45
CA VAL A 49 -4.51 1.45 -2.78
C VAL A 49 -4.46 1.96 -4.21
N GLY A 50 -3.55 2.90 -4.43
CA GLY A 50 -3.03 3.23 -5.75
C GLY A 50 -1.54 3.54 -5.67
N MET A 51 -0.78 3.16 -6.69
CA MET A 51 0.65 3.47 -6.78
C MET A 51 0.87 4.79 -7.53
N ARG A 52 1.63 5.71 -6.93
CA ARG A 52 2.02 6.98 -7.59
C ARG A 52 3.48 7.30 -7.26
N GLY A 53 4.30 7.52 -8.29
CA GLY A 53 5.72 7.87 -8.12
C GLY A 53 6.55 6.83 -7.35
N GLY A 54 6.15 5.56 -7.37
CA GLY A 54 6.80 4.47 -6.62
C GLY A 54 6.34 4.33 -5.16
N PHE A 55 5.37 5.12 -4.71
CA PHE A 55 4.79 5.01 -3.37
C PHE A 55 3.39 4.41 -3.43
N LEU A 56 3.01 3.67 -2.39
CA LEU A 56 1.66 3.13 -2.22
C LEU A 56 0.81 4.09 -1.39
N PHE A 57 -0.31 4.53 -1.94
CA PHE A 57 -1.27 5.41 -1.28
C PHE A 57 -2.48 4.62 -0.85
N CYS A 58 -2.66 4.46 0.46
CA CYS A 58 -3.76 3.75 1.10
C CYS A 58 -4.88 4.71 1.45
N LYS A 59 -6.10 4.49 0.97
CA LYS A 59 -7.26 5.29 1.34
C LYS A 59 -7.70 4.96 2.76
N LEU A 60 -7.71 5.96 3.64
CA LEU A 60 -8.10 5.81 5.05
C LEU A 60 -9.61 5.98 5.29
N GLY A 61 -10.37 6.33 4.24
CA GLY A 61 -11.80 6.60 4.30
C GLY A 61 -12.13 8.08 4.52
N GLY A 62 -13.41 8.42 4.38
CA GLY A 62 -13.90 9.80 4.47
C GLY A 62 -13.85 10.53 3.13
N ASN A 63 -12.68 11.05 2.73
CA ASN A 63 -12.53 11.83 1.50
C ASN A 63 -11.31 11.38 0.66
N ARG A 64 -11.26 11.85 -0.60
CA ARG A 64 -10.20 11.52 -1.57
C ARG A 64 -8.79 12.01 -1.20
N TYR A 65 -8.66 12.79 -0.14
CA TYR A 65 -7.41 13.39 0.31
C TYR A 65 -6.89 12.77 1.61
N ASN A 66 -7.63 11.83 2.18
CA ASN A 66 -7.27 11.15 3.42
C ASN A 66 -6.58 9.84 3.07
N GLU A 67 -5.31 9.95 2.71
CA GLU A 67 -4.48 8.85 2.24
C GLU A 67 -3.25 8.70 3.12
N ALA A 68 -2.87 7.46 3.40
CA ALA A 68 -1.60 7.12 4.02
C ALA A 68 -0.61 6.70 2.94
N VAL A 69 0.63 7.15 3.07
CA VAL A 69 1.72 6.81 2.17
C VAL A 69 2.55 5.71 2.82
N ILE A 70 2.58 4.54 2.17
CA ILE A 70 3.50 3.46 2.49
C ILE A 70 4.75 3.68 1.65
N LEU A 71 5.90 3.68 2.33
CA LEU A 71 7.18 3.82 1.70
C LEU A 71 7.61 2.50 1.03
N PRO A 72 8.42 2.56 -0.03
CA PRO A 72 8.91 1.37 -0.72
C PRO A 72 9.53 0.31 0.20
N GLU A 73 10.29 0.74 1.21
CA GLU A 73 10.93 -0.14 2.21
C GLU A 73 9.93 -0.97 3.05
N ASP A 74 8.69 -0.54 3.12
CA ASP A 74 7.60 -1.22 3.83
C ASP A 74 6.73 -2.08 2.90
N PHE A 75 7.03 -2.17 1.59
CA PHE A 75 6.21 -2.95 0.66
C PHE A 75 6.18 -4.45 0.99
N ARG A 76 7.27 -4.98 1.56
CA ARG A 76 7.33 -6.36 2.08
C ARG A 76 6.33 -6.64 3.21
N LYS A 77 5.81 -5.60 3.87
CA LYS A 77 4.83 -5.69 4.96
C LYS A 77 3.40 -5.64 4.46
N VAL A 78 3.17 -5.65 3.14
CA VAL A 78 1.83 -5.66 2.56
C VAL A 78 1.68 -6.78 1.54
N GLN A 79 0.46 -7.28 1.40
CA GLN A 79 0.13 -8.28 0.38
C GLN A 79 -1.06 -7.77 -0.45
N ILE A 80 -0.96 -7.89 -1.76
CA ILE A 80 -2.06 -7.57 -2.69
C ILE A 80 -3.17 -8.62 -2.52
N VAL A 81 -4.38 -8.14 -2.26
CA VAL A 81 -5.61 -8.93 -2.30
C VAL A 81 -6.25 -8.67 -3.66
N SER A 82 -5.85 -9.45 -4.67
CA SER A 82 -6.54 -9.45 -5.95
C SER A 82 -7.97 -9.96 -5.72
N GLN A 83 -8.97 -9.31 -6.33
CA GLN A 83 -10.37 -9.74 -6.20
C GLN A 83 -10.49 -11.21 -6.63
N MET A 84 -10.64 -12.13 -5.67
CA MET A 84 -11.11 -13.47 -5.96
C MET A 84 -12.59 -13.35 -6.34
N SER A 85 -12.87 -13.35 -7.63
CA SER A 85 -14.24 -13.54 -8.11
C SER A 85 -14.67 -14.95 -7.70
N VAL A 86 -15.57 -15.06 -6.72
CA VAL A 86 -16.23 -16.33 -6.44
C VAL A 86 -17.13 -16.63 -7.64
N VAL A 87 -16.73 -17.58 -8.47
CA VAL A 87 -17.61 -18.15 -9.50
C VAL A 87 -18.62 -19.01 -8.76
N GLN A 88 -19.85 -18.52 -8.58
CA GLN A 88 -20.97 -19.37 -8.20
C GLN A 88 -21.35 -20.21 -9.44
N THR A 89 -21.02 -21.50 -9.41
CA THR A 89 -21.64 -22.53 -10.28
C THR A 89 -23.03 -22.89 -9.78
#